data_AF-A0A4V1NPV6-F1
#
_entry.id   AF-A0A4V1NPV6-F1
#
_cell.length_a   1.000
_cell.length_b   1.000
_cell.length_c   1.000
_cell.angle_alpha   90.00
_cell.angle_beta   90.00
_cell.angle_gamma   90.00
#
_symmetry.space_group_name_H-M   'P 1'
#
loop_
_entity.id
_entity.type
_entity.pdbx_description
1 polymer ?
#
loop_
_entity_poly.entity_id
_entity_poly.type
_entity_poly.pdbx_seq_one_letter_code
_entity_poly.pdbx_strand_id
1 'polypeptide(L)'
;MSNAATPPVSAAELRRRVRAVEALKAKTREMAVATVLSTRGGAEKAALAKEDADLAAREAAAAALRLFDNDAELVAELLGISAEELERDAKPVTAARAKEVIEELRARADRTRTRRTRTSRTEGAAAPAVPPAAASANDGMVDAA
;
A
#
# COMPACT_ATOMS: atom_id res chain seq x y z
N MET A 1 -50.11 28.94 -39.84
CA MET A 1 -49.18 28.23 -38.93
C MET A 1 -50.02 27.69 -37.78
N SER A 2 -50.34 26.40 -37.76
CA SER A 2 -51.22 25.80 -36.75
C SER A 2 -50.42 25.44 -35.50
N ASN A 3 -50.68 26.15 -34.41
CA ASN A 3 -50.23 25.74 -33.08
C ASN A 3 -51.19 24.66 -32.57
N ALA A 4 -50.78 23.39 -32.66
CA ALA A 4 -51.48 22.31 -31.99
C ALA A 4 -51.30 22.50 -30.47
N ALA A 5 -52.39 22.87 -29.78
CA ALA A 5 -52.40 22.93 -28.33
C ALA A 5 -52.29 21.50 -27.77
N THR A 6 -51.26 21.25 -26.97
CA THR A 6 -51.07 19.97 -26.29
C THR A 6 -52.30 19.69 -25.41
N PRO A 7 -52.93 18.50 -25.53
CA PRO A 7 -54.13 18.19 -24.75
C PRO A 7 -53.82 18.23 -23.24
N PRO A 8 -54.77 18.69 -22.40
CA PRO A 8 -54.57 18.81 -20.96
C PRO A 8 -54.33 17.43 -20.31
N VAL A 9 -53.35 17.35 -19.41
CA VAL A 9 -53.00 16.10 -18.69
C VAL A 9 -54.13 15.71 -17.75
N SER A 10 -54.56 14.46 -17.80
CA SER A 10 -55.63 13.96 -16.91
C SER A 10 -55.15 13.85 -15.46
N ALA A 11 -56.08 13.99 -14.50
CA ALA A 11 -55.77 13.85 -13.08
C ALA A 11 -55.23 12.45 -12.69
N ALA A 12 -55.59 11.41 -13.45
CA ALA A 12 -55.05 10.06 -13.27
C ALA A 12 -53.56 10.01 -13.66
N GLU A 13 -53.19 10.61 -14.79
CA GLU A 13 -51.81 10.67 -15.25
C GLU A 13 -50.93 11.52 -14.32
N LEU A 14 -51.47 12.64 -13.79
CA LEU A 14 -50.76 13.44 -12.79
C LEU A 14 -50.44 12.62 -11.54
N ARG A 15 -51.41 11.87 -10.99
CA ARG A 15 -51.20 11.00 -9.82
C ARG A 15 -50.17 9.90 -10.09
N ARG A 16 -50.19 9.31 -11.29
CA ARG A 16 -49.19 8.32 -11.72
C ARG A 16 -47.78 8.92 -11.72
N ARG A 17 -47.61 10.12 -12.28
CA ARG A 17 -46.33 10.81 -12.33
C ARG A 17 -45.81 11.18 -10.94
N VAL A 18 -46.68 11.67 -10.05
CA VAL A 18 -46.30 11.97 -8.67
C VAL A 18 -45.76 10.72 -7.97
N ARG A 19 -46.46 9.59 -8.04
CA ARG A 19 -45.99 8.31 -7.47
C ARG A 19 -44.66 7.87 -8.07
N ALA A 20 -44.47 8.04 -9.38
CA ALA A 20 -43.21 7.69 -10.05
C ALA A 20 -42.04 8.57 -9.56
N VAL A 21 -42.26 9.87 -9.34
CA VAL A 21 -41.26 10.79 -8.78
C VAL A 21 -40.94 10.44 -7.33
N GLU A 22 -41.95 10.11 -6.52
CA GLU A 22 -41.76 9.68 -5.14
C GLU A 22 -40.95 8.38 -5.06
N ALA A 23 -41.25 7.40 -5.91
CA ALA A 23 -40.50 6.16 -6.00
C ALA A 23 -39.04 6.41 -6.41
N LEU A 24 -38.80 7.31 -7.37
CA LEU A 24 -37.45 7.70 -7.77
C LEU A 24 -36.70 8.36 -6.61
N LYS A 25 -37.33 9.31 -5.89
CA LYS A 25 -36.74 9.94 -4.71
C LYS A 25 -36.40 8.93 -3.61
N ALA A 26 -37.28 7.96 -3.37
CA ALA A 26 -37.04 6.89 -2.40
C ALA A 26 -35.82 6.06 -2.79
N LYS A 27 -35.72 5.64 -4.06
CA LYS A 27 -34.57 4.89 -4.59
C LYS A 27 -33.27 5.68 -4.52
N THR A 28 -33.30 6.99 -4.83
CA THR A 28 -32.11 7.84 -4.69
C THR A 28 -31.65 7.94 -3.24
N ARG A 29 -32.58 8.05 -2.27
CA ARG A 29 -32.23 8.02 -0.85
C ARG A 29 -31.64 6.69 -0.43
N GLU A 30 -32.22 5.58 -0.87
CA GLU A 30 -31.71 4.23 -0.60
C GLU A 30 -30.27 4.07 -1.11
N MET A 31 -30.01 4.46 -2.36
CA MET A 31 -28.66 4.43 -2.93
C MET A 31 -27.70 5.35 -2.16
N ALA A 32 -28.12 6.56 -1.81
CA ALA A 32 -27.30 7.48 -1.03
C ALA A 32 -26.95 6.89 0.35
N VAL A 33 -27.90 6.26 1.03
CA VAL A 33 -27.66 5.57 2.31
C VAL A 33 -26.67 4.42 2.12
N ALA A 34 -26.83 3.59 1.08
CA ALA A 34 -25.91 2.49 0.78
C ALA A 34 -24.48 3.01 0.53
N THR A 35 -24.32 4.09 -0.23
CA THR A 35 -23.01 4.72 -0.46
C THR A 35 -22.41 5.24 0.84
N VAL A 36 -23.17 5.94 1.68
CA VAL A 36 -22.67 6.46 2.96
C VAL A 36 -22.22 5.34 3.89
N LEU A 37 -23.01 4.26 4.01
CA LEU A 37 -22.64 3.11 4.85
C LEU A 37 -21.40 2.40 4.33
N SER A 38 -21.28 2.23 3.01
CA SER A 38 -20.09 1.64 2.39
C SER A 38 -18.84 2.47 2.63
N THR A 39 -18.92 3.79 2.41
CA THR A 39 -17.80 4.72 2.66
C THR A 39 -17.41 4.72 4.12
N ARG A 40 -18.39 4.74 5.04
CA ARG A 40 -18.12 4.65 6.48
C ARG A 40 -17.39 3.36 6.85
N GLY A 41 -17.87 2.21 6.39
CA GLY A 41 -17.21 0.93 6.65
C GLY A 41 -15.80 0.86 6.05
N GLY A 42 -15.57 1.49 4.90
CA GLY A 42 -14.24 1.65 4.32
C GLY A 42 -13.32 2.52 5.18
N ALA A 43 -13.82 3.65 5.66
CA ALA A 43 -13.07 4.57 6.52
C ALA A 43 -12.70 3.92 7.86
N GLU A 44 -13.62 3.18 8.48
CA GLU A 44 -13.36 2.44 9.73
C GLU A 44 -12.26 1.39 9.53
N LYS A 45 -12.31 0.62 8.44
CA LYS A 45 -11.25 -0.35 8.11
C LYS A 45 -9.90 0.33 7.84
N ALA A 46 -9.90 1.46 7.14
CA ALA A 46 -8.69 2.21 6.87
C ALA A 46 -8.08 2.80 8.15
N ALA A 47 -8.92 3.26 9.09
CA ALA A 47 -8.47 3.74 10.39
C ALA A 47 -7.80 2.63 11.21
N LEU A 48 -8.41 1.45 11.29
CA LEU A 48 -7.81 0.29 11.98
C LEU A 48 -6.49 -0.14 11.32
N ALA A 49 -6.47 -0.23 9.99
CA ALA A 49 -5.25 -0.59 9.26
C ALA A 49 -4.12 0.44 9.49
N LYS A 50 -4.47 1.72 9.66
CA LYS A 50 -3.50 2.76 10.01
C LYS A 50 -2.98 2.56 11.44
N GLU A 51 -3.84 2.32 12.41
CA GLU A 51 -3.44 2.07 13.80
C GLU A 51 -2.49 0.88 13.92
N ASP A 52 -2.79 -0.21 13.20
CA ASP A 52 -1.94 -1.39 13.12
C ASP A 52 -0.58 -1.07 12.47
N ALA A 53 -0.58 -0.29 11.38
CA ALA A 53 0.64 0.13 10.70
C ALA A 53 1.51 1.05 11.59
N ASP A 54 0.90 1.98 12.30
CA ASP A 54 1.59 2.88 13.23
C ASP A 54 2.20 2.11 14.39
N LEU A 55 1.48 1.11 14.93
CA LEU A 55 2.02 0.22 15.97
C LEU A 55 3.19 -0.60 15.44
N ALA A 56 3.05 -1.19 14.26
CA ALA A 56 4.13 -1.96 13.62
C ALA A 56 5.37 -1.10 13.36
N ALA A 57 5.20 0.16 12.96
CA ALA A 57 6.31 1.10 12.74
C ALA A 57 7.06 1.40 14.06
N ARG A 58 6.34 1.66 15.16
CA ARG A 58 6.95 1.88 16.49
C ARG A 58 7.70 0.64 16.99
N GLU A 59 7.09 -0.53 16.83
CA GLU A 59 7.73 -1.81 17.20
C GLU A 59 8.99 -2.08 16.37
N ALA A 60 8.95 -1.77 15.06
CA ALA A 60 10.11 -1.87 14.18
C ALA A 60 11.22 -0.89 14.56
N ALA A 61 10.89 0.36 14.89
CA ALA A 61 11.85 1.36 15.38
C ALA A 61 12.55 0.89 16.67
N ALA A 62 11.78 0.41 17.64
CA ALA A 62 12.33 -0.11 18.89
C ALA A 62 13.19 -1.36 18.70
N ALA A 63 12.78 -2.27 17.81
CA ALA A 63 13.57 -3.44 17.44
C ALA A 63 14.88 -3.05 16.72
N ALA A 64 14.82 -2.08 15.81
CA ALA A 64 15.98 -1.59 15.09
C ALA A 64 17.00 -0.98 16.05
N LEU A 65 16.60 -0.02 16.89
CA LEU A 65 17.49 0.54 17.91
C LEU A 65 18.18 -0.55 18.73
N ARG A 66 17.41 -1.55 19.19
CA ARG A 66 17.97 -2.62 20.01
C ARG A 66 18.93 -3.56 19.26
N LEU A 67 18.76 -3.73 17.94
CA LEU A 67 19.69 -4.51 17.11
C LEU A 67 21.02 -3.79 16.89
N PHE A 68 21.02 -2.46 16.94
CA PHE A 68 22.20 -1.60 16.77
C PHE A 68 22.65 -1.01 18.12
N ASP A 69 22.52 -1.76 19.21
CA ASP A 69 22.98 -1.36 20.56
C ASP A 69 22.45 -0.01 21.08
N ASN A 70 21.29 0.42 20.57
CA ASN A 70 20.62 1.70 20.78
C ASN A 70 21.37 2.92 20.21
N ASP A 71 22.16 2.72 19.16
CA ASP A 71 22.74 3.80 18.36
C ASP A 71 21.66 4.44 17.46
N ALA A 72 20.99 5.46 17.99
CA ALA A 72 19.91 6.16 17.30
C ALA A 72 20.42 6.95 16.09
N GLU A 73 21.62 7.53 16.15
CA GLU A 73 22.21 8.30 15.07
C GLU A 73 22.48 7.41 13.85
N LEU A 74 23.12 6.25 14.07
CA LEU A 74 23.39 5.30 12.99
C LEU A 74 22.09 4.79 12.34
N VAL A 75 21.10 4.41 13.15
CA VAL A 75 19.85 3.88 12.62
C VAL A 75 19.04 4.96 11.89
N ALA A 76 19.05 6.19 12.41
CA ALA A 76 18.42 7.34 11.76
C ALA A 76 19.07 7.66 10.41
N GLU A 77 20.40 7.65 10.32
CA GLU A 77 21.15 7.82 9.08
C GLU A 77 20.80 6.73 8.05
N LEU A 78 20.76 5.46 8.47
CA LEU A 78 20.40 4.34 7.59
C LEU A 78 18.97 4.41 7.06
N LEU A 79 18.05 4.99 7.83
CA LEU A 79 16.64 5.10 7.47
C LEU A 79 16.29 6.45 6.79
N GLY A 80 17.20 7.43 6.83
CA GLY A 80 16.98 8.76 6.28
C GLY A 80 15.92 9.57 7.05
N ILE A 81 15.79 9.32 8.36
CA ILE A 81 14.90 10.06 9.28
C ILE A 81 15.72 10.72 10.40
N SER A 82 15.08 11.51 11.26
CA SER A 82 15.80 12.11 12.39
C SER A 82 15.93 11.13 13.56
N ALA A 83 17.01 11.25 14.34
CA ALA A 83 17.20 10.46 15.56
C ALA A 83 16.10 10.75 16.59
N GLU A 84 15.63 12.00 16.68
CA GLU A 84 14.55 12.38 17.58
C GLU A 84 13.21 11.76 17.19
N GLU A 85 12.94 11.62 15.89
CA GLU A 85 11.75 10.90 15.39
C GLU A 85 11.83 9.42 15.75
N LEU A 86 12.98 8.80 15.49
CA LEU A 86 13.22 7.39 15.78
C LEU A 86 13.09 7.07 17.27
N GLU A 87 13.69 7.88 18.14
CA GLU A 87 13.59 7.72 19.60
C GLU A 87 12.15 7.93 20.09
N ARG A 88 11.44 8.93 19.55
CA ARG A 88 10.05 9.21 19.91
C ARG A 88 9.16 8.01 19.58
N ASP A 89 9.35 7.42 18.42
CA ASP A 89 8.56 6.27 17.96
C ASP A 89 8.87 4.99 18.75
N ALA A 90 10.13 4.81 19.16
CA ALA A 90 10.54 3.65 19.95
C ALA A 90 10.14 3.75 21.44
N LYS A 91 10.07 4.97 22.00
CA LYS A 91 9.78 5.24 23.42
C LYS A 91 8.55 4.52 24.01
N PRO A 92 7.38 4.44 23.34
CA PRO A 92 6.22 3.75 23.90
C PRO A 92 6.37 2.22 23.94
N VAL A 93 7.36 1.64 23.26
CA VAL A 93 7.54 0.19 23.16
C VAL A 93 8.41 -0.32 24.30
N THR A 94 7.98 -1.38 24.97
CA THR A 94 8.78 -1.99 26.04
C THR A 94 9.97 -2.76 25.46
N ALA A 95 11.06 -2.81 26.22
CA ALA A 95 12.25 -3.57 25.82
C ALA A 95 11.96 -5.08 25.64
N ALA A 96 11.00 -5.63 26.37
CA ALA A 96 10.56 -7.02 26.21
C ALA A 96 9.87 -7.20 24.84
N ARG A 97 8.93 -6.32 24.50
CA ARG A 97 8.23 -6.36 23.22
C ARG A 97 9.17 -6.23 22.03
N ALA A 98 10.14 -5.32 22.11
CA ALA A 98 11.16 -5.17 21.06
C ALA A 98 11.99 -6.47 20.85
N LYS A 99 12.29 -7.22 21.93
CA LYS A 99 12.99 -8.51 21.82
C LYS A 99 12.13 -9.57 21.12
N GLU A 100 10.86 -9.66 21.48
CA GLU A 100 9.92 -10.59 20.82
C GLU A 100 9.86 -10.32 19.32
N VAL A 101 9.76 -9.06 18.91
CA VAL A 101 9.75 -8.67 17.49
C VAL A 101 11.04 -9.10 16.78
N ILE A 102 12.20 -8.91 17.42
CA ILE A 102 13.49 -9.38 16.88
C ILE A 102 13.50 -10.91 16.73
N GLU A 103 13.01 -11.64 17.72
CA GLU A 103 12.94 -13.11 17.69
C GLU A 103 12.00 -13.61 16.59
N GLU A 104 10.84 -12.98 16.43
CA GLU A 104 9.92 -13.28 15.33
C GLU A 104 10.56 -13.04 13.96
N LEU A 105 11.27 -11.92 13.80
CA LEU A 105 11.99 -11.59 12.56
C LEU A 105 13.08 -12.63 12.28
N ARG A 106 13.85 -13.04 13.29
CA ARG A 106 14.85 -14.12 13.16
C ARG A 106 14.20 -15.43 12.76
N ALA A 107 13.12 -15.85 13.41
CA ALA A 107 12.40 -17.07 13.08
C ALA A 107 11.84 -17.06 11.64
N ARG A 108 11.34 -15.91 11.16
CA ARG A 108 10.89 -15.74 9.78
C ARG A 108 12.06 -15.78 8.78
N ALA A 109 13.19 -15.17 9.12
CA ALA A 109 14.40 -15.20 8.30
C ALA A 109 14.96 -16.62 8.17
N ASP A 110 15.03 -17.36 9.28
CA ASP A 110 15.50 -18.75 9.31
C ASP A 110 14.59 -19.65 8.46
N ARG A 111 13.27 -19.54 8.61
CA ARG A 111 12.29 -20.27 7.77
C ARG A 111 12.49 -20.02 6.27
N THR A 112 12.79 -18.77 5.91
CA THR A 112 13.03 -18.39 4.50
C THR A 112 14.34 -18.97 3.98
N ARG A 113 15.37 -19.07 4.83
CA ARG A 113 16.69 -19.60 4.49
C ARG A 113 16.66 -21.11 4.24
N THR A 114 15.90 -21.89 5.02
CA THR A 114 15.80 -23.37 4.87
C THR A 114 15.25 -23.81 3.51
N ARG A 115 14.45 -22.98 2.83
CA ARG A 115 13.91 -23.29 1.50
C ARG A 115 14.92 -23.01 0.37
N ARG A 116 16.00 -22.28 0.65
CA ARG A 116 17.02 -21.85 -0.32
C ARG A 116 18.33 -22.62 -0.18
N THR A 117 18.29 -23.80 0.43
CA THR A 117 19.44 -24.72 0.51
C THR A 117 19.79 -25.18 -0.90
N ARG A 118 20.92 -24.64 -1.37
CA ARG A 118 21.53 -24.82 -2.68
C ARG A 118 21.61 -26.31 -3.06
N THR A 119 21.17 -26.66 -4.27
CA THR A 119 21.78 -27.76 -5.01
C THR A 119 23.27 -27.44 -5.14
N SER A 120 24.09 -28.10 -4.34
CA SER A 120 25.53 -28.17 -4.53
C SER A 120 25.79 -28.95 -5.82
N ARG A 121 26.07 -28.25 -6.92
CA ARG A 121 26.70 -28.86 -8.09
C ARG A 121 28.18 -29.08 -7.74
N THR A 122 28.51 -30.32 -7.43
CA THR A 122 29.88 -30.82 -7.24
C THR A 122 30.71 -30.61 -8.52
N GLU A 123 32.00 -30.40 -8.29
CA GLU A 123 33.07 -29.99 -9.20
C GLU A 123 33.22 -30.79 -10.50
N GLY A 124 33.64 -30.08 -11.55
CA GLY A 124 34.28 -30.62 -12.75
C GLY A 124 35.11 -29.50 -13.40
N ALA A 125 36.43 -29.59 -13.26
CA ALA A 125 37.42 -28.59 -13.63
C ALA A 125 37.47 -28.20 -15.13
N ALA A 126 37.73 -26.92 -15.44
CA ALA A 126 38.77 -26.47 -16.41
C ALA A 126 38.74 -24.94 -16.66
N ALA A 127 39.84 -24.27 -16.26
CA ALA A 127 40.56 -23.11 -16.83
C ALA A 127 39.88 -21.72 -17.09
N PRO A 128 40.63 -20.61 -16.91
CA PRO A 128 40.11 -19.24 -17.04
C PRO A 128 40.27 -18.69 -18.47
N ALA A 129 39.29 -17.93 -18.96
CA ALA A 129 39.41 -17.17 -20.21
C ALA A 129 39.09 -15.68 -20.00
N VAL A 130 40.06 -14.87 -20.42
CA VAL A 130 40.24 -13.41 -20.40
C VAL A 130 39.08 -12.65 -21.07
N PRO A 131 38.75 -11.41 -20.66
CA PRO A 131 37.77 -10.57 -21.36
C PRO A 131 38.42 -9.74 -22.47
N PRO A 132 37.78 -9.49 -23.63
CA PRO A 132 38.21 -8.43 -24.52
C PRO A 132 37.46 -7.13 -24.22
N ALA A 133 38.24 -6.06 -24.02
CA ALA A 133 37.79 -4.68 -23.95
C ALA A 133 37.48 -4.11 -25.36
N ALA A 134 36.49 -3.21 -25.35
CA ALA A 134 36.12 -2.13 -26.29
C ALA A 134 36.76 -2.04 -27.69
N ALA A 135 35.89 -1.87 -28.69
CA ALA A 135 36.14 -0.98 -29.83
C ALA A 135 34.83 -0.33 -30.29
N SER A 136 34.77 0.99 -30.11
CA SER A 136 33.75 1.88 -30.67
C SER A 136 33.84 1.89 -32.20
N ALA A 137 32.69 1.89 -32.86
CA ALA A 137 32.55 2.41 -34.22
C ALA A 137 31.22 3.17 -34.30
N ASN A 138 31.34 4.48 -34.55
CA ASN A 138 30.27 5.38 -34.96
C ASN A 138 29.59 4.87 -36.23
N ASP A 139 28.29 5.14 -36.34
CA ASP A 139 27.58 5.68 -37.52
C ASP A 139 26.09 5.71 -37.11
N GLY A 140 25.40 6.83 -36.95
CA GLY A 140 25.38 7.97 -37.86
C GLY A 140 24.27 7.77 -38.90
N MET A 141 22.99 7.69 -38.50
CA MET A 141 21.89 7.80 -39.46
C MET A 141 20.81 8.74 -38.96
N VAL A 142 20.68 9.82 -39.74
CA VAL A 142 19.72 10.91 -39.70
C VAL A 142 18.31 10.43 -40.07
N ASP A 143 17.28 11.00 -39.44
CA ASP A 143 15.88 10.88 -39.88
C ASP A 143 15.35 12.29 -40.16
N ALA A 144 15.02 12.56 -41.42
CA ALA A 144 14.38 13.78 -41.89
C ALA A 144 13.74 13.52 -43.27
N ALA A 145 12.43 13.28 -43.29
CA ALA A 145 11.50 13.69 -44.35
C ALA A 145 10.05 13.54 -43.86
#